data_AF-A0A948UDP5-F1
#
_entry.id   AF-A0A948UDP5-F1
#
_cell.length_a   1.000
_cell.length_b   1.000
_cell.length_c   1.000
_cell.angle_alpha   90.00
_cell.angle_beta   90.00
_cell.angle_gamma   90.00
#
_symmetry.space_group_name_H-M   'P 1'
#
loop_
_entity.id
_entity.type
_entity.pdbx_description
1 polymer ?
#
loop_
_entity_poly.entity_id
_entity_poly.type
_entity_poly.pdbx_seq_one_letter_code
_entity_poly.pdbx_strand_id
1 'polypeptide(L)'
;MEERNKKPIRSFRDLDVYQNSYKCSITVATRILSKLPQTERFDLRDQLSRSSKAIPRLIAEGFAKKHQRLGFQKYLDDAMAECNETIVSLEHVKDIYKIEVNLCNELVNLYDKSARQLFNLAEAWDKFKNRRRISKPYNDTGGDAV
;
A
#
# COMPACT_ATOMS: atom_id res chain seq x y z
N MET A 1 -0.96 28.70 -1.24
CA MET A 1 -1.32 27.27 -1.35
C MET A 1 -0.86 26.81 -2.71
N GLU A 2 0.19 25.99 -2.79
CA GLU A 2 0.61 25.45 -4.08
C GLU A 2 -0.43 24.45 -4.57
N GLU A 3 -1.04 24.74 -5.73
CA GLU A 3 -1.75 23.74 -6.51
C GLU A 3 -0.79 22.59 -6.80
N ARG A 4 -1.02 21.43 -6.18
CA ARG A 4 -0.37 20.19 -6.64
C ARG A 4 -0.88 19.94 -8.04
N ASN A 5 -0.09 20.34 -9.04
CA ASN A 5 -0.30 19.96 -10.43
C ASN A 5 -0.17 18.43 -10.51
N LYS A 6 -1.29 17.72 -10.31
CA LYS A 6 -1.32 16.26 -10.17
C LYS A 6 -0.95 15.66 -11.52
N LYS A 7 0.30 15.21 -11.63
CA LYS A 7 0.77 14.48 -12.80
C LYS A 7 -0.17 13.30 -13.08
N PRO A 8 -0.51 13.04 -14.36
CA PRO A 8 -1.36 11.91 -14.72
C PRO A 8 -0.69 10.60 -14.29
N ILE A 9 -1.43 9.76 -13.57
CA ILE A 9 -0.96 8.44 -13.14
C ILE A 9 -0.98 7.50 -14.34
N ARG A 10 0.19 7.13 -14.85
CA ARG A 10 0.38 6.20 -15.98
C ARG A 10 0.91 4.84 -15.51
N SER A 11 1.65 4.83 -14.40
CA SER A 11 2.24 3.66 -13.78
C SER A 11 1.98 3.64 -12.27
N PHE A 12 2.07 2.47 -11.64
CA PHE A 12 2.08 2.36 -10.18
C PHE A 12 3.22 3.16 -9.54
N ARG A 13 4.32 3.38 -10.29
CA ARG A 13 5.46 4.20 -9.88
C ARG A 13 5.10 5.68 -9.69
N ASP A 14 4.01 6.14 -10.30
CA ASP A 14 3.51 7.51 -10.15
C ASP A 14 2.70 7.70 -8.84
N LEU A 15 2.38 6.61 -8.12
CA LEU A 15 1.67 6.69 -6.86
C LEU A 15 2.63 7.08 -5.73
N ASP A 16 2.34 8.20 -5.05
CA ASP A 16 3.12 8.65 -3.89
C ASP A 16 3.26 7.54 -2.83
N VAL A 17 2.17 6.80 -2.59
CA VAL A 17 2.16 5.70 -1.61
C VAL A 17 3.07 4.55 -2.00
N TYR A 18 3.23 4.26 -3.30
CA TYR A 18 4.22 3.30 -3.78
C TYR A 18 5.65 3.79 -3.52
N GLN A 19 5.94 5.04 -3.89
CA GLN A 19 7.29 5.60 -3.73
C GLN A 19 7.71 5.64 -2.25
N ASN A 20 6.80 6.04 -1.37
CA ASN A 20 7.05 6.13 0.07
C ASN A 20 7.25 4.74 0.69
N SER A 21 6.31 3.81 0.45
CA SER A 21 6.40 2.44 0.99
C SER A 21 7.62 1.69 0.47
N TYR A 22 8.01 1.87 -0.80
CA TYR A 22 9.22 1.27 -1.35
C TYR A 22 10.46 1.78 -0.61
N LYS A 23 10.62 3.10 -0.44
CA LYS A 23 11.74 3.69 0.32
C LYS A 23 11.77 3.19 1.76
N CYS A 24 10.63 3.16 2.44
CA CYS A 24 10.52 2.62 3.79
C CYS A 24 10.96 1.16 3.86
N SER A 25 10.57 0.32 2.88
CA SER A 25 10.96 -1.09 2.85
C SER A 25 12.48 -1.30 2.73
N ILE A 26 13.17 -0.41 2.00
CA ILE A 26 14.64 -0.42 1.90
C ILE A 26 15.27 0.01 3.23
N THR A 27 14.75 1.05 3.87
CA THR A 27 15.21 1.49 5.18
C THR A 27 15.03 0.38 6.23
N VAL A 28 13.86 -0.26 6.28
CA VAL A 28 13.61 -1.42 7.16
C VAL A 28 14.65 -2.51 6.91
N ALA A 29 14.84 -2.91 5.64
CA ALA A 29 15.74 -4.00 5.28
C ALA A 29 17.21 -3.73 5.62
N THR A 30 17.68 -2.49 5.45
CA THR A 30 19.10 -2.14 5.59
C THR A 30 19.46 -1.65 6.99
N ARG A 31 18.55 -0.94 7.66
CA ARG A 31 18.80 -0.24 8.93
C ARG A 31 18.26 -0.97 10.15
N ILE A 32 17.17 -1.73 10.00
CA ILE A 32 16.46 -2.36 11.12
C ILE A 32 16.77 -3.86 11.21
N LEU A 33 16.53 -4.61 10.13
CA LEU A 33 16.64 -6.08 10.16
C LEU A 33 18.04 -6.59 10.52
N SER A 34 19.08 -5.83 10.19
CA SER A 34 20.48 -6.17 10.49
C SER A 34 20.82 -6.06 11.98
N LYS A 35 20.00 -5.37 12.77
CA LYS A 35 20.23 -5.12 14.20
C LYS A 35 19.47 -6.08 15.12
N LEU A 36 18.50 -6.82 14.60
CA LEU A 36 17.76 -7.81 15.37
C LEU A 36 18.66 -8.99 15.75
N PRO A 37 18.50 -9.56 16.97
CA PRO A 37 19.28 -10.71 17.39
C PRO A 37 18.96 -11.94 16.54
N GLN A 38 19.89 -12.88 16.46
CA GLN A 38 19.73 -14.08 15.63
C GLN A 38 18.56 -14.98 16.08
N THR A 39 18.15 -14.87 17.35
CA THR A 39 16.97 -15.58 17.89
C THR A 39 15.68 -15.18 17.18
N GLU A 40 15.59 -13.95 16.66
CA GLU A 40 14.42 -13.44 15.93
C GLU A 40 14.40 -13.81 14.45
N ARG A 41 15.39 -14.59 13.97
CA ARG A 41 15.58 -14.84 12.55
C ARG A 41 14.33 -15.36 11.87
N PHE A 42 13.65 -16.33 12.48
CA PHE A 42 12.46 -16.97 11.93
C PHE A 42 11.14 -16.43 12.51
N ASP A 43 11.20 -15.33 13.26
CA ASP A 43 10.04 -14.69 13.88
C ASP A 43 9.97 -13.21 13.44
N LEU A 44 10.26 -12.26 14.34
CA LEU A 44 10.09 -10.83 14.07
C LEU A 44 10.88 -10.36 12.85
N ARG A 45 12.10 -10.88 12.64
CA ARG A 45 12.93 -10.49 11.49
C ARG A 45 12.27 -10.90 10.17
N ASP A 46 11.79 -12.14 10.08
CA ASP A 46 11.19 -12.67 8.86
C ASP A 46 9.81 -12.05 8.60
N GLN A 47 9.00 -11.84 9.63
CA GLN A 47 7.70 -11.15 9.53
C GLN A 47 7.90 -9.72 9.03
N LEU A 48 8.71 -8.91 9.72
CA LEU A 48 8.98 -7.51 9.33
C LEU A 48 9.61 -7.41 7.94
N SER A 49 10.48 -8.35 7.58
CA SER A 49 11.09 -8.41 6.25
C SER A 49 10.06 -8.65 5.15
N ARG A 50 9.09 -9.55 5.38
CA ARG A 50 8.07 -9.92 4.40
C ARG A 50 7.03 -8.81 4.25
N SER A 51 6.47 -8.34 5.36
CA SER A 51 5.36 -7.38 5.36
C SER A 51 5.76 -6.02 4.77
N SER A 52 6.90 -5.48 5.21
CA SER A 52 7.42 -4.20 4.68
C SER A 52 7.63 -4.20 3.16
N LYS A 53 8.03 -5.34 2.58
CA LYS A 53 8.24 -5.49 1.13
C LYS A 53 6.96 -5.89 0.39
N ALA A 54 5.95 -6.43 1.07
CA ALA A 54 4.69 -6.84 0.46
C ALA A 54 3.89 -5.63 -0.02
N ILE A 55 3.89 -4.53 0.74
CA ILE A 55 3.16 -3.29 0.43
C ILE A 55 3.44 -2.77 -1.00
N PRO A 56 4.70 -2.47 -1.41
CA PRO A 56 4.96 -2.01 -2.76
C PRO A 56 4.66 -3.06 -3.85
N ARG A 57 4.77 -4.36 -3.53
CA ARG A 57 4.39 -5.45 -4.47
C ARG A 57 2.89 -5.49 -4.70
N LEU A 58 2.10 -5.46 -3.63
CA LEU A 58 0.64 -5.46 -3.69
C LEU A 58 0.10 -4.24 -4.44
N ILE A 59 0.70 -3.06 -4.24
CA ILE A 59 0.34 -1.87 -5.03
C ILE A 59 0.59 -2.09 -6.52
N ALA A 60 1.75 -2.65 -6.89
CA ALA A 60 2.09 -2.91 -8.28
C ALA A 60 1.15 -3.95 -8.92
N GLU A 61 0.88 -5.06 -8.22
CA GLU A 61 -0.02 -6.12 -8.67
C GLU A 61 -1.48 -5.62 -8.79
N GLY A 62 -1.96 -4.89 -7.79
CA GLY A 62 -3.27 -4.25 -7.79
C GLY A 62 -3.43 -3.29 -8.96
N PHE A 63 -2.41 -2.47 -9.23
CA PHE A 63 -2.43 -1.52 -10.34
C PHE A 63 -2.48 -2.21 -11.72
N ALA A 64 -1.89 -3.40 -11.87
CA ALA A 64 -2.02 -4.21 -13.08
C ALA A 64 -3.48 -4.68 -13.27
N LYS A 65 -4.17 -4.99 -12.16
CA LYS A 65 -5.57 -5.41 -12.13
C LYS A 65 -6.58 -4.27 -11.99
N LYS A 66 -6.17 -3.00 -12.08
CA LYS A 66 -7.04 -1.81 -11.94
C LYS A 66 -8.29 -1.81 -12.82
N HIS A 67 -8.24 -2.47 -13.98
CA HIS A 67 -9.40 -2.60 -14.85
C HIS A 67 -10.56 -3.36 -14.17
N GLN A 68 -10.26 -4.28 -13.25
CA GLN A 68 -11.19 -5.02 -12.40
C GLN A 68 -11.42 -4.27 -11.08
N ARG A 69 -12.65 -3.82 -10.83
CA ARG A 69 -13.01 -3.04 -9.63
C ARG A 69 -12.64 -3.79 -8.34
N LEU A 70 -13.20 -4.99 -8.15
CA LEU A 70 -12.94 -5.83 -6.98
C LEU A 70 -11.48 -6.31 -6.90
N GLY A 71 -10.85 -6.51 -8.06
CA GLY A 71 -9.45 -6.90 -8.15
C GLY A 71 -8.56 -5.88 -7.48
N PHE A 72 -8.60 -4.62 -7.92
CA PHE A 72 -7.71 -3.60 -7.34
C PHE A 72 -8.01 -3.29 -5.88
N GLN A 73 -9.29 -3.27 -5.50
CA GLN A 73 -9.70 -2.98 -4.13
C GLN A 73 -9.11 -3.98 -3.14
N LYS A 74 -9.22 -5.29 -3.44
CA LYS A 74 -8.62 -6.34 -2.62
C LYS A 74 -7.11 -6.11 -2.39
N TYR A 75 -6.36 -5.78 -3.44
CA TYR A 75 -4.91 -5.53 -3.30
C TYR A 75 -4.58 -4.29 -2.46
N LEU A 76 -5.43 -3.26 -2.49
CA LEU A 76 -5.25 -2.09 -1.64
C LEU A 76 -5.57 -2.42 -0.17
N ASP A 77 -6.59 -3.24 0.08
CA ASP A 77 -6.94 -3.73 1.40
C ASP A 77 -5.83 -4.61 2.00
N ASP A 78 -5.32 -5.56 1.21
CA ASP A 78 -4.18 -6.40 1.58
C ASP A 78 -2.94 -5.52 1.87
N ALA A 79 -2.68 -4.49 1.06
CA ALA A 79 -1.56 -3.56 1.31
C ALA A 79 -1.72 -2.74 2.60
N MET A 80 -2.95 -2.40 2.99
CA MET A 80 -3.23 -1.73 4.27
C MET A 80 -3.00 -2.68 5.45
N ALA A 81 -3.38 -3.95 5.33
CA ALA A 81 -3.10 -4.96 6.35
C ALA A 81 -1.58 -5.11 6.57
N GLU A 82 -0.79 -5.17 5.50
CA GLU A 82 0.67 -5.26 5.57
C GLU A 82 1.32 -3.99 6.18
N CYS A 83 0.73 -2.80 5.98
CA CYS A 83 1.14 -1.59 6.70
C CYS A 83 0.99 -1.77 8.21
N ASN A 84 -0.16 -2.29 8.67
CA ASN A 84 -0.43 -2.49 10.09
C ASN A 84 0.49 -3.55 10.70
N GLU A 85 0.71 -4.66 10.00
CA GLU A 85 1.68 -5.69 10.44
C GLU A 85 3.10 -5.13 10.55
N THR A 86 3.51 -4.30 9.59
CA THR A 86 4.81 -3.62 9.61
C THR A 86 4.92 -2.65 10.79
N ILE A 87 3.87 -1.88 11.09
CA ILE A 87 3.81 -0.94 12.22
C ILE A 87 4.01 -1.70 13.54
N VAL A 88 3.19 -2.73 13.80
CA VAL A 88 3.27 -3.52 15.03
C VAL A 88 4.66 -4.16 15.18
N SER A 89 5.21 -4.67 14.09
CA SER A 89 6.56 -5.24 14.08
C SER A 89 7.63 -4.20 14.45
N LEU A 90 7.54 -2.98 13.92
CA LEU A 90 8.47 -1.88 14.26
C LEU A 90 8.31 -1.43 15.72
N GLU A 91 7.11 -1.46 16.26
CA GLU A 91 6.85 -1.20 17.67
C GLU A 91 7.49 -2.28 18.55
N HIS A 92 7.40 -3.57 18.18
CA HIS A 92 8.13 -4.63 18.88
C HIS A 92 9.66 -4.45 18.82
N VAL A 93 10.22 -4.11 17.65
CA VAL A 93 11.65 -3.78 17.51
C VAL A 93 12.03 -2.67 18.51
N LYS A 94 11.23 -1.61 18.56
CA LYS A 94 11.42 -0.44 19.41
C LYS A 94 11.27 -0.78 20.88
N ASP A 95 10.25 -1.53 21.27
CA ASP A 95 9.86 -1.67 22.68
C ASP A 95 10.53 -2.85 23.39
N ILE A 96 10.79 -3.94 22.68
CA ILE A 96 11.47 -5.13 23.23
C ILE A 96 12.99 -4.94 23.19
N TYR A 97 13.54 -4.49 22.06
CA TYR A 97 15.00 -4.45 21.84
C TYR A 97 15.61 -3.05 21.93
N LYS A 98 14.79 -2.00 22.00
CA LYS A 98 15.25 -0.59 22.03
C LYS A 98 16.15 -0.23 20.85
N ILE A 99 15.97 -0.88 19.70
CA ILE A 99 16.75 -0.66 18.48
C ILE A 99 16.21 0.56 17.72
N GLU A 100 17.09 1.49 17.34
CA GLU A 100 16.79 2.61 16.42
C GLU A 100 15.47 3.34 16.74
N VAL A 101 15.17 3.58 18.02
CA VAL A 101 13.85 4.05 18.51
C VAL A 101 13.27 5.21 17.70
N ASN A 102 14.07 6.24 17.41
CA ASN A 102 13.61 7.40 16.64
C ASN A 102 13.25 7.05 15.20
N LEU A 103 14.06 6.19 14.56
CA LEU A 103 13.78 5.72 13.21
C LEU A 103 12.58 4.79 13.17
N CYS A 104 12.38 3.93 14.18
CA CYS A 104 11.16 3.13 14.29
C CYS A 104 9.92 4.02 14.38
N ASN A 105 9.94 5.07 15.21
CA ASN A 105 8.83 6.03 15.31
C ASN A 105 8.57 6.76 13.97
N GLU A 106 9.64 7.18 13.27
CA GLU A 106 9.51 7.78 11.94
C GLU A 106 8.87 6.82 10.94
N LEU A 107 9.35 5.58 10.88
CA LEU A 107 8.84 4.54 9.98
C LEU A 107 7.38 4.19 10.31
N VAL A 108 7.00 4.08 11.59
CA VAL A 108 5.62 3.88 12.02
C VAL A 108 4.72 5.00 11.46
N ASN A 109 5.12 6.26 11.62
CA ASN A 109 4.36 7.39 11.09
C ASN A 109 4.24 7.36 9.55
N LEU A 110 5.30 6.94 8.86
CA LEU A 110 5.32 6.82 7.40
C LEU A 110 4.42 5.67 6.90
N TYR A 111 4.40 4.53 7.59
CA TYR A 111 3.52 3.40 7.26
C TYR A 111 2.05 3.71 7.58
N ASP A 112 1.76 4.39 8.70
CA ASP A 112 0.41 4.85 9.02
C ASP A 112 -0.10 5.86 7.97
N LYS A 113 0.74 6.81 7.57
CA LYS A 113 0.44 7.70 6.43
C LYS A 113 0.19 6.91 5.15
N SER A 114 0.98 5.86 4.90
CA SER A 114 0.81 5.01 3.71
C SER A 114 -0.52 4.26 3.74
N ALA A 115 -0.94 3.72 4.89
CA ALA A 115 -2.25 3.10 5.06
C ALA A 115 -3.40 4.09 4.75
N ARG A 116 -3.32 5.32 5.27
CA ARG A 116 -4.29 6.39 4.95
C ARG A 116 -4.28 6.77 3.46
N GLN A 117 -3.12 6.76 2.81
CA GLN A 117 -3.03 7.00 1.36
C GLN A 117 -3.66 5.86 0.55
N LEU A 118 -3.48 4.61 0.96
CA LEU A 118 -4.11 3.43 0.33
C LEU A 118 -5.63 3.48 0.46
N PHE A 119 -6.15 3.79 1.65
CA PHE A 119 -7.58 3.97 1.88
C PHE A 119 -8.19 5.02 0.95
N ASN A 120 -7.56 6.20 0.86
CA ASN A 120 -8.00 7.26 -0.02
C ASN A 120 -7.91 6.87 -1.51
N LEU A 121 -6.91 6.10 -1.89
CA LEU A 121 -6.77 5.56 -3.25
C LEU A 121 -7.89 4.58 -3.58
N ALA A 122 -8.25 3.69 -2.65
CA ALA A 122 -9.35 2.74 -2.81
C ALA A 122 -10.68 3.48 -3.01
N GLU A 123 -11.00 4.43 -2.12
CA GLU A 123 -12.18 5.29 -2.21
C GLU A 123 -12.27 6.07 -3.53
N ALA A 124 -11.15 6.66 -3.96
CA ALA A 124 -11.09 7.42 -5.21
C ALA A 124 -11.30 6.52 -6.43
N TRP A 125 -10.69 5.32 -6.43
CA TRP A 125 -10.84 4.37 -7.52
C TRP A 125 -12.25 3.83 -7.63
N ASP A 126 -12.88 3.55 -6.48
CA ASP A 126 -14.25 3.08 -6.37
C ASP A 126 -15.23 4.07 -7.04
N LYS A 127 -15.14 5.34 -6.64
CA LYS A 127 -15.94 6.44 -7.18
C LYS A 127 -15.70 6.64 -8.68
N PHE A 128 -14.45 6.57 -9.12
CA PHE A 128 -14.09 6.69 -10.54
C PHE A 128 -14.74 5.62 -11.42
N LYS A 129 -14.74 4.36 -10.95
CA LYS A 129 -15.39 3.24 -11.65
C LYS A 129 -16.92 3.36 -11.66
N ASN A 130 -17.51 3.79 -10.54
CA ASN A 130 -18.95 4.02 -10.46
C ASN A 130 -19.41 5.11 -11.42
N ARG A 131 -18.70 6.25 -11.51
CA ARG A 131 -19.00 7.31 -12.48
C ARG A 131 -18.97 6.81 -13.93
N ARG A 132 -17.95 6.03 -14.30
CA ARG A 132 -17.83 5.43 -15.65
C ARG A 132 -18.93 4.42 -15.98
N ARG A 133 -19.50 3.75 -14.97
CA ARG A 133 -20.63 2.84 -15.16
C ARG A 133 -21.91 3.62 -15.44
N ILE A 134 -22.17 4.67 -14.67
CA ILE A 134 -23.37 5.53 -14.81
C ILE A 134 -23.34 6.30 -16.14
N SER A 135 -22.16 6.75 -16.59
CA SER A 135 -22.03 7.52 -17.83
C SER A 135 -22.06 6.67 -19.11
N LYS A 136 -22.20 5.34 -19.01
CA LYS A 136 -22.30 4.46 -20.18
C LYS A 136 -23.80 4.34 -20.53
N PRO A 137 -24.28 4.87 -21.66
CA PRO A 137 -25.69 4.78 -22.01
C PRO A 137 -26.09 3.30 -22.12
N TYR A 138 -27.28 2.98 -21.61
CA TYR A 138 -27.92 1.69 -21.82
C TYR A 138 -28.30 1.64 -23.31
N ASN A 139 -27.48 0.99 -24.13
CA ASN A 139 -27.90 0.63 -25.48
C ASN A 139 -28.91 -0.51 -25.33
N ASP A 140 -30.18 -0.14 -25.28
CA ASP A 140 -31.30 -1.02 -25.50
C ASP A 140 -31.26 -1.45 -26.98
N THR A 141 -30.72 -2.62 -27.25
CA THR A 141 -31.07 -3.38 -28.45
C THR A 141 -31.93 -4.56 -28.04
N GLY A 142 -33.05 -4.26 -27.36
CA GLY A 142 -34.28 -5.03 -27.51
C GLY A 142 -34.78 -4.87 -28.94
N GLY A 143 -34.23 -5.67 -29.84
CA GLY A 143 -34.81 -5.92 -31.15
C GLY A 143 -35.63 -7.20 -31.05
N ASP A 144 -36.94 -7.04 -30.87
CA ASP A 144 -37.91 -8.03 -31.30
C ASP A 144 -37.64 -8.37 -32.78
N ALA A 145 -37.42 -9.64 -33.06
CA ALA A 145 -37.59 -10.19 -34.40
C ALA A 145 -38.19 -11.59 -34.26
N VAL A 146 -39.48 -11.59 -34.60
CA VAL A 146 -40.41 -12.70 -34.88
C VAL A 146 -39.77 -13.87 -35.62
#